data_AF-A0A9X1DBI2-F1
#
_entry.id   AF-A0A9X1DBI2-F1
#
_cell.length_a   1.000
_cell.length_b   1.000
_cell.length_c   1.000
_cell.angle_alpha   90.00
_cell.angle_beta   90.00
_cell.angle_gamma   90.00
#
_symmetry.space_group_name_H-M   'P 1'
#
loop_
_entity.id
_entity.type
_entity.pdbx_description
1 polymer ?
#
loop_
_entity_poly.entity_id
_entity_poly.type
_entity_poly.pdbx_seq_one_letter_code
_entity_poly.pdbx_strand_id
1 'polypeptide(L)'
;MMQDMNLFAPTERPKETEEARIELEALQIEAKRVSRTIEQELLRVVRTGRFGFEDLGRIAMSIMSQIAQSAVRNGLDTILGGKPGGNGLGGIVATIFGSLGLPGRMTGGPVGPGQAYLVGERGPEIFLPTNSGQILPGAGA
;
A
#
# COMPACT_ATOMS: atom_id res chain seq x y z
N MET A 1 49.79 -77.79 -39.00
CA MET A 1 49.51 -76.34 -39.03
C MET A 1 47.99 -76.21 -39.13
N MET A 2 47.25 -76.39 -38.03
CA MET A 2 46.82 -75.32 -37.10
C MET A 2 46.17 -74.19 -37.91
N GLN A 3 44.86 -74.17 -38.22
CA GLN A 3 43.68 -74.16 -37.34
C GLN A 3 43.84 -73.21 -36.15
N ASP A 4 43.91 -71.91 -36.44
CA ASP A 4 43.58 -70.87 -35.47
C ASP A 4 42.29 -70.19 -35.96
N MET A 5 41.13 -70.55 -35.40
CA MET A 5 40.63 -70.01 -34.14
C MET A 5 40.12 -68.59 -34.37
N ASN A 6 38.98 -68.52 -35.08
CA ASN A 6 38.13 -67.33 -35.05
C ASN A 6 37.46 -67.31 -33.67
N LEU A 7 38.17 -66.73 -32.71
CA LEU A 7 37.75 -66.56 -31.33
C LEU A 7 36.60 -65.54 -31.33
N PHE A 8 35.39 -66.06 -31.28
CA PHE A 8 34.16 -65.33 -31.01
C PHE A 8 34.31 -64.63 -29.65
N ALA A 9 34.76 -63.37 -29.67
CA ALA A 9 34.79 -62.54 -28.47
C ALA A 9 33.34 -62.33 -28.01
N PRO A 10 32.99 -62.65 -26.76
CA PRO A 10 31.66 -62.35 -26.24
C PRO A 10 31.53 -60.82 -26.18
N THR A 11 30.54 -60.28 -26.88
CA THR A 11 30.13 -58.89 -26.72
C THR A 11 29.40 -58.75 -25.39
N GLU A 12 30.16 -58.47 -24.34
CA GLU A 12 29.61 -58.04 -23.05
C GLU A 12 28.83 -56.73 -23.26
N ARG A 13 27.52 -56.85 -23.50
CA ARG A 13 26.62 -55.69 -23.48
C ARG A 13 26.61 -55.11 -22.07
N PRO A 14 26.86 -53.81 -21.88
CA PRO A 14 27.30 -53.24 -20.61
C PRO A 14 26.16 -53.19 -19.58
N LYS A 15 26.35 -53.85 -18.43
CA LYS A 15 25.46 -53.83 -17.27
C LYS A 15 25.17 -52.41 -16.74
N GLU A 16 26.09 -51.47 -16.94
CA GLU A 16 25.96 -50.05 -16.60
C GLU A 16 24.72 -49.37 -17.22
N THR A 17 24.27 -49.82 -18.40
CA THR A 17 23.12 -49.18 -19.07
C THR A 17 21.78 -49.56 -18.48
N GLU A 18 21.71 -50.70 -17.78
CA GLU A 18 20.50 -51.14 -17.09
C GLU A 18 20.41 -50.51 -15.69
N GLU A 19 21.54 -50.42 -15.00
CA GLU A 19 21.63 -49.75 -13.69
C GLU A 19 21.27 -48.27 -13.78
N ALA A 20 21.79 -47.56 -14.80
CA ALA A 20 21.45 -46.16 -15.04
C ALA A 20 19.96 -45.95 -15.37
N ARG A 21 19.30 -46.92 -16.01
CA ARG A 21 17.85 -46.86 -16.29
C ARG A 21 17.04 -47.04 -15.01
N ILE A 22 17.43 -47.98 -14.16
CA ILE A 22 16.79 -48.23 -12.86
C ILE A 22 16.90 -46.99 -11.97
N GLU A 23 18.06 -46.33 -11.95
CA GLU A 23 18.27 -45.10 -11.19
C GLU A 23 17.41 -43.93 -11.73
N LEU A 24 17.32 -43.80 -13.06
CA LEU A 24 16.46 -42.80 -13.69
C LEU A 24 14.98 -43.01 -13.38
N GLU A 25 14.51 -44.26 -13.37
CA GLU A 25 13.15 -44.62 -13.00
C GLU A 25 12.85 -44.29 -11.52
N ALA A 26 13.80 -44.57 -10.62
CA ALA A 26 13.69 -44.21 -9.21
C ALA A 26 13.56 -42.69 -9.03
N LEU A 27 14.39 -41.90 -9.71
CA LEU A 27 14.35 -40.43 -9.69
C LEU A 27 13.01 -39.89 -10.22
N GLN A 28 12.46 -40.49 -11.28
CA GLN A 28 11.16 -40.08 -11.83
C GLN A 28 10.00 -40.38 -10.87
N ILE A 29 10.06 -41.51 -10.16
CA ILE A 29 9.05 -41.89 -9.15
C ILE A 29 9.09 -40.89 -7.98
N GLU A 30 10.28 -40.53 -7.53
CA GLU A 30 10.50 -39.56 -6.46
C GLU A 30 9.99 -38.17 -6.86
N ALA A 31 10.36 -37.69 -8.06
CA ALA A 31 9.87 -36.43 -8.60
C ALA A 31 8.33 -36.39 -8.67
N LYS A 32 7.69 -37.46 -9.16
CA LYS A 32 6.22 -37.57 -9.20
C LYS A 32 5.57 -37.63 -7.81
N ARG A 33 6.28 -38.09 -6.78
CA ARG A 33 5.81 -38.06 -5.39
C ARG A 33 5.87 -36.64 -4.85
N VAL A 34 7.01 -35.98 -5.02
CA VAL A 34 7.23 -34.58 -4.61
C VAL A 34 6.21 -33.65 -5.28
N SER A 35 6.00 -33.77 -6.60
CA SER A 35 5.02 -32.95 -7.32
C SER A 35 3.60 -33.11 -6.77
N ARG A 36 3.18 -34.34 -6.45
CA ARG A 36 1.85 -34.58 -5.86
C ARG A 36 1.71 -33.99 -4.47
N THR A 37 2.76 -34.04 -3.65
CA THR A 37 2.76 -33.38 -2.33
C THR A 37 2.66 -31.86 -2.47
N ILE A 38 3.42 -31.26 -3.40
CA ILE A 38 3.35 -29.83 -3.67
C ILE A 38 1.96 -29.43 -4.16
N GLU A 39 1.37 -30.18 -5.10
CA GLU A 39 0.02 -29.92 -5.61
C GLU A 39 -1.03 -30.00 -4.49
N GLN A 40 -0.93 -30.99 -3.61
CA GLN A 40 -1.84 -31.14 -2.47
C GLN A 40 -1.74 -29.98 -1.48
N GLU A 41 -0.52 -29.52 -1.18
CA GLU A 41 -0.32 -28.40 -0.27
C GLU A 41 -0.72 -27.06 -0.90
N LEU A 42 -0.45 -26.84 -2.19
CA LEU A 42 -0.94 -25.67 -2.92
C LEU A 42 -2.47 -25.66 -3.00
N LEU A 43 -3.10 -26.79 -3.36
CA LEU A 43 -4.56 -26.91 -3.37
C LEU A 43 -5.15 -26.70 -1.97
N ARG A 44 -4.48 -27.19 -0.91
CA ARG A 44 -4.87 -26.92 0.48
C ARG A 44 -4.79 -25.44 0.78
N VAL A 45 -3.70 -24.75 0.44
CA VAL A 45 -3.53 -23.30 0.67
C VAL A 45 -4.59 -22.49 -0.08
N VAL A 46 -4.84 -22.82 -1.35
CA VAL A 46 -5.85 -22.15 -2.20
C VAL A 46 -7.27 -22.41 -1.69
N ARG A 47 -7.60 -23.65 -1.34
CA ARG A 47 -8.94 -24.03 -0.87
C ARG A 47 -9.22 -23.55 0.55
N THR A 48 -8.22 -23.57 1.42
CA THR A 48 -8.40 -23.16 2.81
C THR A 48 -8.29 -21.65 2.96
N GLY A 49 -7.51 -20.96 2.12
CA GLY A 49 -7.35 -19.50 2.10
C GLY A 49 -6.94 -18.86 3.43
N ARG A 50 -6.70 -19.68 4.47
CA ARG A 50 -6.91 -19.29 5.87
C ARG A 50 -5.73 -18.53 6.46
N PHE A 51 -4.59 -18.56 5.77
CA PHE A 51 -3.41 -17.79 6.14
C PHE A 51 -3.46 -16.34 5.62
N GLY A 52 -4.29 -16.03 4.61
CA GLY A 52 -4.39 -14.67 4.07
C GLY A 52 -5.38 -13.78 4.83
N PHE A 53 -6.62 -14.25 5.03
CA PHE A 53 -7.69 -13.39 5.52
C PHE A 53 -7.58 -13.02 7.00
N GLU A 54 -7.07 -13.92 7.85
CA GLU A 54 -6.86 -13.63 9.27
C GLU A 54 -5.77 -12.57 9.46
N ASP A 55 -4.69 -12.65 8.67
CA ASP A 55 -3.59 -11.68 8.69
C ASP A 55 -3.99 -10.35 8.05
N LEU A 56 -4.71 -10.39 6.93
CA LEU A 56 -5.30 -9.19 6.33
C LEU A 56 -6.28 -8.51 7.31
N GLY A 57 -7.08 -9.29 8.03
CA GLY A 57 -7.98 -8.80 9.07
C GLY A 57 -7.22 -8.13 10.21
N ARG A 58 -6.14 -8.77 10.71
CA ARG A 58 -5.26 -8.17 11.73
C ARG A 58 -4.63 -6.86 11.26
N ILE A 59 -4.13 -6.81 10.02
CA ILE A 59 -3.53 -5.62 9.43
C ILE A 59 -4.58 -4.52 9.27
N ALA A 60 -5.74 -4.84 8.67
CA ALA A 60 -6.84 -3.89 8.50
C ALA A 60 -7.31 -3.31 9.84
N MET A 61 -7.49 -4.16 10.86
CA MET A 61 -7.85 -3.71 12.19
C MET A 61 -6.78 -2.83 12.83
N SER A 62 -5.50 -3.09 12.59
CA SER A 62 -4.41 -2.24 13.08
C SER A 62 -4.41 -0.87 12.41
N ILE A 63 -4.65 -0.79 11.10
CA ILE A 63 -4.79 0.47 10.36
C ILE A 63 -6.02 1.24 10.85
N MET A 64 -7.16 0.57 11.00
CA MET A 64 -8.39 1.19 11.51
C MET A 64 -8.20 1.73 12.93
N SER A 65 -7.49 1.00 13.80
CA SER A 65 -7.14 1.48 15.15
C SER A 65 -6.24 2.72 15.12
N GLN A 66 -5.24 2.76 14.22
CA GLN A 66 -4.37 3.93 14.04
C GLN A 66 -5.15 5.16 13.54
N ILE A 67 -6.08 4.97 12.59
CA ILE A 67 -6.96 6.03 12.08
C ILE A 67 -7.87 6.54 13.20
N ALA A 68 -8.51 5.64 13.94
CA ALA A 68 -9.38 5.99 15.05
C ALA A 68 -8.62 6.77 16.15
N GLN A 69 -7.42 6.32 16.51
CA GLN A 69 -6.57 7.04 17.48
C GLN A 69 -6.17 8.42 16.97
N SER A 70 -5.89 8.56 15.67
CA SER A 70 -5.55 9.85 15.05
C SER A 70 -6.77 10.79 15.04
N ALA A 71 -7.95 10.28 14.70
CA ALA A 71 -9.20 11.04 14.74
C ALA A 71 -9.54 11.51 16.16
N VAL A 72 -9.37 10.65 17.16
CA VAL A 72 -9.59 11.00 18.58
C VAL A 72 -8.57 12.04 19.05
N ARG A 73 -7.28 11.89 18.74
CA ARG A 73 -6.26 12.90 19.11
C ARG A 73 -6.54 14.25 18.46
N ASN A 74 -6.86 14.27 17.17
CA ASN A 74 -7.20 15.50 16.45
C ASN A 74 -8.49 16.14 16.97
N GLY A 75 -9.51 15.33 17.29
CA GLY A 75 -10.76 15.78 17.89
C GLY A 75 -10.55 16.31 19.31
N LEU A 76 -9.70 15.65 20.10
CA LEU A 76 -9.38 16.04 21.46
C LEU A 76 -8.51 17.31 21.51
N ASP A 77 -7.55 17.47 20.61
CA ASP A 77 -6.77 18.70 20.46
C ASP A 77 -7.66 19.87 20.01
N THR A 78 -8.72 19.60 19.24
CA THR A 78 -9.72 20.61 18.87
C THR A 78 -10.55 21.06 20.07
N ILE A 79 -10.85 20.15 21.02
CA ILE A 79 -11.68 20.42 22.20
C ILE A 79 -10.85 21.00 23.37
N LEU A 80 -9.67 20.44 23.65
CA LEU A 80 -8.81 20.82 24.77
C LEU A 80 -7.79 21.91 24.40
N GLY A 81 -7.42 22.02 23.11
CA GLY A 81 -6.37 22.93 22.62
C GLY A 81 -6.87 24.30 22.15
N GLY A 82 -8.17 24.59 22.22
CA GLY A 82 -8.72 25.95 22.27
C GLY A 82 -8.24 26.93 21.17
N LYS A 83 -8.10 26.49 19.91
CA LYS A 83 -7.86 27.39 18.79
C LYS A 83 -9.16 27.55 17.97
N PRO A 84 -9.83 28.72 18.03
CA PRO A 84 -11.01 28.97 17.21
C PRO A 84 -10.53 29.06 15.75
N GLY A 85 -10.76 28.00 14.96
CA GLY A 85 -10.21 27.90 13.61
C GLY A 85 -10.20 26.50 12.97
N GLY A 86 -10.62 25.46 13.70
CA GLY A 86 -11.26 24.24 13.20
C GLY A 86 -10.53 23.43 12.10
N ASN A 87 -9.95 22.30 12.50
CA ASN A 87 -9.43 21.23 11.63
C ASN A 87 -10.54 20.42 10.89
N GLY A 88 -11.55 21.10 10.35
CA GLY A 88 -12.40 20.58 9.28
C GLY A 88 -11.79 20.85 7.90
N LEU A 89 -12.58 20.72 6.82
CA LEU A 89 -12.20 21.19 5.48
C LEU A 89 -11.63 22.63 5.50
N GLY A 90 -12.10 23.49 6.42
CA GLY A 90 -11.56 24.83 6.66
C GLY A 90 -10.09 24.87 7.14
N GLY A 91 -9.64 23.88 7.92
CA GLY A 91 -8.26 23.76 8.38
C GLY A 91 -7.29 23.22 7.31
N ILE A 92 -7.74 22.31 6.46
CA ILE A 92 -6.97 21.84 5.29
C ILE A 92 -6.84 22.97 4.26
N VAL A 93 -7.93 23.69 4.00
CA VAL A 93 -7.94 24.93 3.21
C VAL A 93 -6.98 25.95 3.82
N ALA A 94 -7.07 26.25 5.12
CA ALA A 94 -6.15 27.17 5.78
C ALA A 94 -4.67 26.72 5.69
N THR A 95 -4.40 25.41 5.64
CA THR A 95 -3.04 24.88 5.47
C THR A 95 -2.53 25.02 4.03
N ILE A 96 -3.37 24.75 3.02
CA ILE A 96 -3.01 24.89 1.58
C ILE A 96 -2.91 26.36 1.16
N PHE A 97 -3.83 27.21 1.61
CA PHE A 97 -3.78 28.64 1.31
C PHE A 97 -2.80 29.38 2.23
N GLY A 98 -2.54 28.85 3.43
CA GLY A 98 -1.46 29.29 4.30
C GLY A 98 -0.07 28.99 3.72
N SER A 99 0.11 27.87 3.01
CA SER A 99 1.37 27.58 2.30
C SER A 99 1.57 28.44 1.05
N LEU A 100 0.50 28.98 0.46
CA LEU A 100 0.55 30.03 -0.55
C LEU A 100 0.87 31.43 0.02
N GLY A 101 0.99 31.56 1.34
CA GLY A 101 1.35 32.81 2.01
C GLY A 101 0.26 33.89 1.97
N LEU A 102 -1.00 33.52 1.66
CA LEU A 102 -2.10 34.48 1.59
C LEU A 102 -2.58 34.83 3.02
N PRO A 103 -2.61 36.12 3.40
CA PRO A 103 -3.13 36.51 4.71
C PRO A 103 -4.64 36.28 4.78
N GLY A 104 -5.09 35.63 5.85
CA GLY A 104 -6.51 35.46 6.15
C GLY A 104 -7.17 36.78 6.57
N ARG A 105 -8.32 37.09 5.97
CA ARG A 105 -9.15 38.27 6.24
C ARG A 105 -10.62 37.90 6.47
N MET A 106 -10.87 36.68 6.96
CA MET A 106 -12.22 36.16 7.24
C MET A 106 -12.96 36.97 8.31
N THR A 107 -12.24 37.50 9.30
CA THR A 107 -12.78 38.38 10.35
C THR A 107 -12.74 39.87 9.98
N GLY A 108 -12.38 40.18 8.73
CA GLY A 108 -12.14 41.53 8.24
C GLY A 108 -10.71 42.03 8.44
N GLY A 109 -10.55 43.34 8.29
CA GLY A 109 -9.28 44.05 8.47
C GLY A 109 -8.78 44.78 7.21
N PRO A 110 -7.68 45.54 7.35
CA PRO A 110 -7.17 46.39 6.28
C PRO A 110 -6.60 45.56 5.13
N VAL A 111 -6.74 46.07 3.91
CA VAL A 111 -6.25 45.46 2.68
C VAL A 111 -5.52 46.49 1.83
N GLY A 112 -4.46 46.05 1.15
CA GLY A 112 -3.65 46.87 0.24
C GLY A 112 -3.76 46.38 -1.20
N PRO A 113 -3.61 47.28 -2.19
CA PRO A 113 -3.74 46.93 -3.60
C PRO A 113 -2.68 45.91 -4.05
N GLY A 114 -3.06 45.03 -4.96
CA GLY A 114 -2.14 44.06 -5.59
C GLY A 114 -1.72 42.89 -4.70
N GLN A 115 -2.22 42.81 -3.46
CA GLN A 115 -2.01 41.68 -2.56
C GLN A 115 -3.27 40.82 -2.52
N ALA A 116 -3.14 39.52 -2.78
CA ALA A 116 -4.26 38.59 -2.63
C ALA A 116 -4.49 38.26 -1.14
N TYR A 117 -5.76 38.16 -0.75
CA TYR A 117 -6.21 37.81 0.59
C TYR A 117 -7.23 36.68 0.51
N LEU A 118 -7.29 35.86 1.56
CA LEU A 118 -8.34 34.85 1.69
C LEU A 118 -9.49 35.41 2.53
N VAL A 119 -10.69 35.50 1.96
CA VAL A 119 -11.91 36.04 2.58
C VAL A 119 -13.04 35.00 2.60
N GLY A 120 -14.13 35.28 3.31
CA GLY A 120 -15.37 34.48 3.27
C GLY A 120 -15.58 33.55 4.47
N GLU A 121 -16.78 33.64 5.05
CA GLU A 121 -17.25 32.79 6.16
C GLU A 121 -18.01 31.54 5.68
N ARG A 122 -18.53 31.56 4.44
CA ARG A 122 -19.24 30.44 3.78
C ARG A 122 -18.33 29.58 2.91
N GLY A 123 -17.05 29.92 2.84
CA GLY A 123 -16.05 29.26 2.01
C GLY A 123 -14.87 30.19 1.71
N PRO A 124 -13.69 29.63 1.37
CA PRO A 124 -12.50 30.39 1.02
C PRO A 124 -12.66 31.06 -0.34
N GLU A 125 -12.77 32.38 -0.35
CA GLU A 125 -12.75 33.21 -1.56
C GLU A 125 -11.43 33.99 -1.63
N ILE A 126 -10.87 34.15 -2.83
CA ILE A 126 -9.68 34.99 -3.02
C ILE A 126 -10.14 36.40 -3.36
N PHE A 127 -9.64 37.37 -2.60
CA PHE A 127 -9.86 38.78 -2.83
C PHE A 127 -8.54 39.46 -3.19
N LEU A 128 -8.49 40.03 -4.40
CA LEU A 128 -7.35 40.81 -4.90
C LEU A 128 -7.80 42.26 -5.14
N PRO A 129 -7.71 43.14 -4.13
CA PRO A 129 -8.10 44.53 -4.26
C PRO A 129 -7.19 45.29 -5.24
N THR A 130 -7.78 46.21 -5.98
CA THR A 130 -7.07 47.18 -6.84
C THR A 130 -6.83 48.52 -6.12
N ASN A 131 -7.47 48.75 -4.98
CA ASN A 131 -7.32 49.95 -4.13
C ASN A 131 -7.20 49.55 -2.66
N SER A 132 -6.58 50.40 -1.84
CA SER A 132 -6.55 50.22 -0.39
C SER A 132 -7.95 50.32 0.23
N GLY A 133 -8.22 49.52 1.24
CA GLY A 133 -9.52 49.50 1.90
C GLY A 133 -9.55 48.67 3.17
N GLN A 134 -10.76 48.36 3.65
CA GLN A 134 -10.98 47.50 4.81
C GLN A 134 -12.09 46.52 4.50
N ILE A 135 -11.87 45.24 4.80
CA ILE A 135 -12.91 44.22 4.80
C ILE A 135 -13.66 44.37 6.12
N LEU A 136 -14.98 44.57 6.01
CA LEU A 136 -15.88 44.55 7.15
C LEU A 136 -16.55 43.17 7.19
N PRO A 137 -16.50 42.45 8.32
CA PRO A 137 -17.23 41.20 8.45
C PRO A 137 -18.73 41.48 8.36
N GLY A 138 -19.47 40.65 7.61
CA GLY A 138 -20.92 40.68 7.63
C GLY A 138 -21.42 40.31 9.02
N ALA A 139 -22.47 40.96 9.51
CA ALA A 139 -23.24 40.41 10.61
C ALA A 139 -23.99 39.20 10.03
N GLY A 140 -23.47 37.99 10.26
CA GLY A 140 -24.01 36.76 9.70
C GLY A 140 -25.52 36.66 9.87
N ALA A 141 -26.23 36.33 8.78
CA ALA A 141 -27.63 35.95 8.79
C ALA A 141 -27.80 34.49 9.22
#